data_AF-A0A3S8ULE7-F1
#
_entry.id   AF-A0A3S8ULE7-F1
#
_cell.length_a   1.000
_cell.length_b   1.000
_cell.length_c   1.000
_cell.angle_alpha   90.00
_cell.angle_beta   90.00
_cell.angle_gamma   90.00
#
_symmetry.space_group_name_H-M   'P 1'
#
loop_
_entity.id
_entity.type
_entity.pdbx_description
1 polymer ?
#
loop_
_entity_poly.entity_id
_entity_poly.type
_entity_poly.pdbx_seq_one_letter_code
_entity_poly.pdbx_strand_id
1 'polypeptide(L)'
;MNKQPQTLASPFATYGLHDVLEASGEIPLQEALDAATDRLEAVVAGLRTLMQEPVVTHHATLVFYAAESALALVYAAHAGLDPEQGVQHDLPAQ
;
A
#
# COMPACT_ATOMS: atom_id res chain seq x y z
N MET A 1 3.52 -26.05 9.88
CA MET A 1 4.12 -24.83 9.31
C MET A 1 2.99 -23.89 8.95
N ASN A 2 2.62 -22.96 9.84
CA ASN A 2 1.73 -21.85 9.47
C ASN A 2 2.58 -20.86 8.66
N LYS A 3 2.34 -20.79 7.34
CA LYS A 3 2.99 -19.79 6.50
C LYS A 3 2.14 -18.53 6.55
N GLN A 4 2.70 -17.45 7.11
CA GLN A 4 2.11 -16.12 6.99
C GLN A 4 2.05 -15.72 5.51
N PRO A 5 1.02 -14.98 5.06
CA PRO A 5 0.95 -14.49 3.69
C PRO A 5 2.10 -13.53 3.41
N GLN A 6 2.78 -13.75 2.28
CA GLN A 6 3.94 -12.97 1.84
C GLN A 6 3.71 -12.40 0.45
N THR A 7 4.37 -11.28 0.16
CA THR A 7 4.37 -10.67 -1.17
C THR A 7 5.11 -11.55 -2.18
N LEU A 8 4.65 -11.52 -3.43
CA LEU A 8 5.36 -12.12 -4.56
C LEU A 8 6.03 -11.02 -5.36
N ALA A 9 7.27 -11.27 -5.82
CA ALA A 9 7.94 -10.36 -6.71
C ALA A 9 7.18 -10.22 -8.04
N SER A 10 6.93 -8.99 -8.47
CA SER A 10 6.20 -8.72 -9.72
C SER A 10 6.52 -7.32 -10.26
N PRO A 11 6.73 -7.15 -11.57
CA PRO A 11 6.85 -5.83 -12.18
C PRO A 11 5.46 -5.15 -12.18
N PHE A 12 5.37 -3.96 -11.57
CA PHE A 12 4.08 -3.27 -11.45
C PHE A 12 3.87 -2.17 -12.47
N ALA A 13 4.95 -1.48 -12.82
CA ALA A 13 4.93 -0.33 -13.70
C ALA A 13 6.23 -0.32 -14.50
N THR A 14 6.07 -0.33 -15.83
CA THR A 14 7.16 -0.19 -16.79
C THR A 14 6.96 1.13 -17.51
N TYR A 15 7.79 2.13 -17.21
CA TYR A 15 7.74 3.43 -17.89
C TYR A 15 9.07 3.69 -18.59
N GLY A 16 9.02 3.96 -19.90
CA GLY A 16 10.22 4.24 -20.71
C GLY A 16 11.12 3.03 -20.93
N LEU A 17 12.38 3.29 -21.28
CA LEU A 17 13.32 2.23 -21.67
C LEU A 17 13.87 1.42 -20.49
N HIS A 18 13.88 1.94 -19.25
CA HIS A 18 14.63 1.32 -18.14
C HIS A 18 14.05 1.45 -16.71
N ASP A 19 12.88 2.06 -16.47
CA ASP A 19 12.34 2.12 -15.10
C ASP A 19 11.28 1.04 -14.86
N VAL A 20 11.68 0.03 -14.08
CA VAL A 20 10.80 -1.01 -13.52
C VAL A 20 10.64 -0.72 -12.03
N LEU A 21 9.41 -0.40 -11.62
CA LEU A 21 9.03 -0.52 -10.21
C LEU A 21 8.67 -1.99 -9.97
N GLU A 22 9.39 -2.65 -9.06
CA GLU A 22 9.24 -4.08 -8.74
C GLU A 22 8.70 -4.29 -7.33
N ALA A 23 7.83 -5.29 -7.16
CA ALA A 23 7.45 -5.79 -5.85
C ALA A 23 8.64 -6.49 -5.23
N SER A 24 9.05 -6.03 -4.06
CA SER A 24 9.87 -6.89 -3.22
C SER A 24 9.02 -8.07 -2.77
N GLY A 25 9.42 -9.27 -3.17
CA GLY A 25 8.82 -10.52 -2.69
C GLY A 25 9.30 -10.85 -1.28
N GLU A 26 8.67 -11.87 -0.66
CA GLU A 26 9.02 -12.41 0.65
C GLU A 26 8.85 -11.43 1.83
N ILE A 27 8.17 -10.29 1.61
CA ILE A 27 7.80 -9.37 2.69
C ILE A 27 6.48 -9.84 3.30
N PRO A 28 6.34 -9.87 4.65
CA PRO A 28 5.05 -10.11 5.28
C PRO A 28 3.98 -9.15 4.73
N LEU A 29 2.83 -9.70 4.34
CA LEU A 29 1.78 -8.91 3.67
C LEU A 29 1.30 -7.72 4.53
N GLN A 30 1.26 -7.91 5.84
CA GLN A 30 0.95 -6.88 6.82
C GLN A 30 1.94 -5.70 6.73
N GLU A 31 3.25 -5.97 6.84
CA GLU A 31 4.30 -4.95 6.74
C GLU A 31 4.29 -4.23 5.38
N ALA A 32 4.01 -4.96 4.30
CA ALA A 32 3.91 -4.39 2.97
C ALA A 32 2.72 -3.41 2.85
N LEU A 33 1.57 -3.74 3.44
CA LEU A 33 0.39 -2.89 3.44
C LEU A 33 0.54 -1.69 4.38
N ASP A 34 1.19 -1.85 5.54
CA ASP A 34 1.57 -0.75 6.43
C ASP A 34 2.45 0.26 5.67
N ALA A 35 3.50 -0.24 5.02
CA ALA A 35 4.44 0.58 4.26
C ALA A 35 3.80 1.26 3.04
N ALA A 36 2.79 0.64 2.42
CA ALA A 36 2.02 1.23 1.32
C ALA A 36 1.07 2.32 1.82
N THR A 37 0.45 2.10 2.98
CA THR A 37 -0.42 3.07 3.66
C THR A 37 0.34 4.35 3.97
N ASP A 38 1.47 4.24 4.69
CA ASP A 38 2.31 5.39 5.07
C ASP A 38 2.73 6.23 3.86
N ARG A 39 3.15 5.57 2.77
CA ARG A 39 3.56 6.24 1.54
C ARG A 39 2.41 6.95 0.85
N LEU A 40 1.25 6.31 0.75
CA LEU A 40 0.08 6.91 0.10
C LEU A 40 -0.50 8.05 0.94
N GLU A 41 -0.51 7.95 2.26
CA GLU A 41 -0.89 9.06 3.16
C GLU A 41 0.01 10.27 2.94
N ALA A 42 1.34 10.07 2.84
CA ALA A 42 2.28 11.14 2.55
C ALA A 42 2.03 11.79 1.18
N VAL A 43 1.73 10.99 0.15
CA VAL A 43 1.38 11.49 -1.19
C VAL A 43 0.09 12.31 -1.16
N VAL A 44 -0.96 11.81 -0.51
CA VAL A 44 -2.25 12.51 -0.37
C VAL A 44 -2.07 13.82 0.38
N ALA A 45 -1.29 13.82 1.47
CA ALA A 45 -0.97 15.03 2.22
C ALA A 45 -0.22 16.07 1.35
N GLY A 46 0.81 15.64 0.61
CA GLY A 46 1.55 16.52 -0.29
C GLY A 46 0.67 17.10 -1.41
N LEU A 47 -0.16 16.28 -2.04
CA LEU A 47 -1.11 16.71 -3.07
C LEU A 47 -2.15 17.68 -2.50
N ARG A 48 -2.63 17.45 -1.27
CA ARG A 48 -3.54 18.36 -0.57
C ARG A 48 -2.90 19.72 -0.31
N THR A 49 -1.62 19.76 0.06
CA THR A 49 -0.87 21.00 0.18
C THR A 49 -0.74 21.69 -1.17
N LEU A 50 -0.37 20.96 -2.22
CA LEU A 50 -0.26 21.54 -3.57
C LEU A 50 -1.57 22.15 -4.03
N MET A 51 -2.71 21.49 -3.77
CA MET A 51 -4.05 22.00 -4.09
C MET A 51 -4.41 23.35 -3.46
N GLN A 52 -3.66 23.84 -2.47
CA GLN A 52 -3.84 25.17 -1.90
C GLN A 52 -3.23 26.26 -2.78
N GLU A 53 -2.38 25.90 -3.75
CA GLU A 53 -1.74 26.85 -4.66
C GLU A 53 -2.69 27.26 -5.81
N PRO A 54 -2.80 28.57 -6.12
CA PRO A 54 -3.76 29.09 -7.10
C PRO A 54 -3.47 28.66 -8.55
N VAL A 55 -2.28 28.12 -8.82
CA VAL A 55 -1.85 27.63 -10.15
C VAL A 55 -2.24 26.17 -10.39
N VAL A 56 -2.82 25.47 -9.41
CA VAL A 56 -3.15 24.06 -9.55
C VAL A 56 -4.17 23.82 -10.66
N THR A 57 -3.79 22.94 -11.58
CA THR A 57 -4.62 22.56 -12.71
C THR A 57 -5.64 21.49 -12.32
N HIS A 58 -6.72 21.40 -13.08
CA HIS A 58 -7.71 20.32 -12.93
C HIS A 58 -7.11 18.91 -13.01
N HIS A 59 -5.99 18.73 -13.74
CA HIS A 59 -5.27 17.46 -13.79
C HIS A 59 -4.69 17.04 -12.44
N ALA A 60 -4.14 17.98 -11.68
CA ALA A 60 -3.61 17.68 -10.34
C ALA A 60 -4.73 17.33 -9.35
N THR A 61 -5.92 17.92 -9.50
CA THR A 61 -7.13 17.50 -8.76
C THR A 61 -7.53 16.05 -9.06
N LEU A 62 -7.47 15.63 -10.34
CA LEU A 62 -7.75 14.24 -10.71
C LEU A 62 -6.72 13.27 -10.13
N VAL A 63 -5.44 13.65 -10.13
CA VAL A 63 -4.37 12.86 -9.50
C VAL A 63 -4.59 12.73 -8.00
N PHE A 64 -5.02 13.80 -7.32
CA PHE A 64 -5.39 13.75 -5.91
C PHE A 64 -6.51 12.75 -5.63
N TYR A 65 -7.60 12.78 -6.41
CA TYR A 65 -8.69 11.80 -6.22
C TYR A 65 -8.27 10.37 -6.55
N ALA A 66 -7.40 10.17 -7.54
CA ALA A 66 -6.83 8.86 -7.84
C ALA A 66 -5.98 8.34 -6.67
N ALA A 67 -5.17 9.20 -6.05
CA ALA A 67 -4.37 8.86 -4.87
C ALA A 67 -5.25 8.53 -3.65
N GLU A 68 -6.30 9.30 -3.37
CA GLU A 68 -7.24 8.98 -2.28
C GLU A 68 -7.98 7.66 -2.54
N SER A 69 -8.38 7.39 -3.78
CA SER A 69 -9.01 6.12 -4.14
C SER A 69 -8.06 4.93 -3.96
N ALA A 70 -6.78 5.09 -4.34
CA ALA A 70 -5.77 4.07 -4.11
C ALA A 70 -5.52 3.81 -2.62
N LEU A 71 -5.45 4.87 -1.80
CA LEU A 71 -5.31 4.75 -0.35
C LEU A 71 -6.50 4.01 0.28
N ALA A 72 -7.73 4.32 -0.15
CA ALA A 72 -8.93 3.62 0.30
C ALA A 72 -8.89 2.11 -0.01
N LEU A 73 -8.38 1.73 -1.20
CA LEU A 73 -8.20 0.32 -1.56
C LEU A 73 -7.14 -0.37 -0.69
N VAL A 74 -6.05 0.31 -0.36
CA VAL A 74 -5.01 -0.24 0.54
C VAL A 74 -5.57 -0.44 1.95
N TYR A 75 -6.33 0.51 2.49
CA TYR A 75 -7.01 0.32 3.78
C TYR A 75 -8.00 -0.85 3.75
N ALA A 76 -8.77 -1.00 2.66
CA ALA A 76 -9.68 -2.13 2.52
C ALA A 76 -8.95 -3.47 2.47
N ALA A 77 -7.82 -3.54 1.74
CA ALA A 77 -6.97 -4.73 1.70
C ALA A 77 -6.35 -5.03 3.07
N HIS A 78 -5.92 -4.00 3.80
CA HIS A 78 -5.36 -4.13 5.13
C HIS A 78 -6.41 -4.61 6.16
N ALA A 79 -7.63 -4.07 6.11
CA ALA A 79 -8.73 -4.51 6.99
C ALA A 79 -9.20 -5.95 6.70
N GLY A 80 -8.94 -6.44 5.49
CA GLY A 80 -9.22 -7.83 5.10
C GLY A 80 -8.20 -8.85 5.64
N LEU A 81 -7.11 -8.41 6.27
CA LEU A 81 -6.18 -9.30 6.97
C LEU A 81 -6.74 -9.64 8.35
N ASP A 82 -7.19 -10.89 8.52
CA ASP A 82 -7.69 -11.38 9.81
C ASP A 82 -6.55 -11.38 10.85
N PRO A 83 -6.69 -10.69 12.00
CA PRO A 83 -5.65 -10.64 13.04
C PRO A 83 -5.39 -12.00 13.69
N GLU A 84 -6.33 -12.93 13.60
CA GLU A 84 -6.25 -14.29 14.18
C GLU A 84 -5.29 -15.21 13.41
N GLN A 85 -4.89 -14.89 12.17
CA GLN A 85 -3.92 -15.70 11.42
C GLN A 85 -2.48 -15.58 11.96
N GLY A 86 -2.23 -14.65 12.89
CA GLY A 86 -0.97 -14.51 13.63
C GLY A 86 -0.98 -15.10 15.05
N VAL A 87 -2.13 -15.51 15.59
CA VAL A 87 -2.30 -15.90 17.01
C VAL A 87 -2.86 -17.31 17.15
N GLN A 88 -2.20 -18.30 16.56
CA GLN A 88 -2.49 -19.72 16.83
C GLN A 88 -1.20 -20.52 16.90
N HIS A 89 -0.43 -20.39 18.00
CA HIS A 89 0.34 -21.51 18.57
C HIS A 89 0.99 -21.15 19.93
N ASP A 90 0.23 -21.01 21.01
CA ASP A 90 0.81 -21.27 22.34
C ASP A 90 -0.28 -21.64 23.36
N LEU A 91 -0.79 -22.87 23.24
CA LEU A 91 -1.54 -23.53 24.32
C LEU A 91 -0.75 -24.79 24.68
N PRO A 92 -0.14 -24.87 25.87
CA PRO A 92 0.61 -26.05 26.28
C PRO A 92 -0.37 -27.21 26.49
N ALA A 93 -0.10 -28.33 25.83
CA ALA A 93 -0.80 -29.58 26.05
C ALA A 93 -0.58 -30.04 27.51
N GLN A 94 -1.67 -30.21 28.25
CA GLN A 94 -1.71 -31.06 29.45
C GLN A 94 -2.12 -32.47 29.06
#